data_AF-A0A538NPG8-F1
#
_entry.id   AF-A0A538NPG8-F1
#
_cell.length_a   1.000
_cell.length_b   1.000
_cell.length_c   1.000
_cell.angle_alpha   90.00
_cell.angle_beta   90.00
_cell.angle_gamma   90.00
#
_symmetry.space_group_name_H-M   'P 1'
#
loop_
_entity.id
_entity.type
_entity.pdbx_description
1 polymer ?
#
loop_
_entity_poly.entity_id
_entity_poly.type
_entity_poly.pdbx_seq_one_letter_code
_entity_poly.pdbx_strand_id
1 'polypeptide(L)'
;MVQQCRGRFCAGEQHRRLYNTANGYAALYYNTAGDNTANGYAALFHNTSGESNTAGGSLALFSNTTGGLNTATGFQALHSNTTGDANMANGAGALQNNTAGTSNTANGASALFNNTEGDGNVAVGYQALLSSIANGVNTKDGANVAVGFQALQNTNGPGNSSGGGNNALGEQALQLNTTGFFNNAFGYQALQNDTTGAGNTAVGDSAGFNQTTGSGNVYIGAEMVGIAGESDTCYIKSIFGRTVAGGVPVLINSSNRLGTAVSSKRFKDEIKPMDKASEALLALKPVTFRYKKEIDPAGITQFGLVAEEVEKVNPDLVVRDKEGKPYSVRYDQVNAMLLNEFLKEHRKVDEQNRKTQEQEATIAELKSTVAQQQKGMEVLTAQLQEQAAQIQKVNAQLEVKQPASQVVLNNP
;
A
#
# COMPACT_ATOMS: atom_id res chain seq x y z
N MET A 1 -3.04 78.90 38.18
CA MET A 1 -4.42 78.50 38.56
C MET A 1 -4.49 76.99 38.47
N VAL A 2 -4.64 76.33 39.61
CA VAL A 2 -4.90 74.90 39.71
C VAL A 2 -6.37 74.68 39.33
N GLN A 3 -6.65 73.86 38.32
CA GLN A 3 -7.98 73.28 38.13
C GLN A 3 -7.87 71.77 38.33
N GLN A 4 -8.39 71.33 39.48
CA GLN A 4 -8.63 69.94 39.81
C GLN A 4 -9.75 69.40 38.92
N CYS A 5 -9.45 68.39 38.10
CA CYS A 5 -10.49 67.59 37.46
C CYS A 5 -11.07 66.59 38.48
N ARG A 6 -12.25 66.91 39.00
CA ARG A 6 -13.18 65.94 39.58
C ARG A 6 -14.38 65.81 38.64
N GLY A 7 -14.65 64.59 38.20
CA GLY A 7 -15.88 64.26 37.46
C GLY A 7 -15.72 64.30 35.94
N ARG A 8 -16.22 63.24 35.30
CA ARG A 8 -16.23 63.03 33.84
C ARG A 8 -16.95 64.16 33.10
N PHE A 9 -16.54 64.36 31.84
CA PHE A 9 -17.15 65.13 30.75
C PHE A 9 -16.66 66.59 30.56
N CYS A 10 -15.66 66.75 29.69
CA CYS A 10 -15.50 67.95 28.87
C CYS A 10 -15.88 67.57 27.41
N ALA A 11 -16.80 68.32 26.80
CA ALA A 11 -17.34 68.09 25.46
C ALA A 11 -16.40 68.60 24.36
N GLY A 12 -16.14 67.79 23.33
CA GLY A 12 -15.32 68.22 22.19
C GLY A 12 -14.84 67.17 21.19
N GLU A 13 -15.12 65.87 21.36
CA GLU A 13 -14.77 64.84 20.38
C GLU A 13 -15.98 63.95 20.08
N GLN A 14 -16.13 63.50 18.83
CA GLN A 14 -17.11 62.48 18.46
C GLN A 14 -16.79 61.19 19.23
N HIS A 15 -17.36 61.03 20.42
CA HIS A 15 -17.19 59.84 21.23
C HIS A 15 -17.84 58.64 20.51
N ARG A 16 -17.01 57.81 19.86
CA ARG A 16 -17.31 56.39 19.70
C ARG A 16 -17.74 55.89 21.08
N ARG A 17 -18.97 55.41 21.24
CA ARG A 17 -19.41 54.80 22.50
C ARG A 17 -18.72 53.46 22.61
N LEU A 18 -17.65 53.41 23.40
CA LEU A 18 -16.93 52.18 23.70
C LEU A 18 -17.70 51.45 24.81
N TYR A 19 -18.44 50.39 24.47
CA TYR A 19 -19.22 49.62 25.45
C TYR A 19 -18.33 48.56 26.10
N ASN A 20 -17.85 48.79 27.33
CA ASN A 20 -16.96 47.84 28.01
C ASN A 20 -17.52 47.46 29.39
N THR A 21 -17.22 46.22 29.83
CA THR A 21 -17.49 45.73 31.18
C THR A 21 -16.16 45.42 31.88
N ALA A 22 -15.90 46.03 33.04
CA ALA A 22 -14.67 45.83 33.81
C ALA A 22 -14.99 45.44 35.26
N ASN A 23 -14.50 44.28 35.71
CA ASN A 23 -14.58 43.82 37.09
C ASN A 23 -13.21 43.26 37.53
N GLY A 24 -12.61 43.84 38.58
CA GLY A 24 -11.28 43.48 39.08
C GLY A 24 -10.30 44.65 39.05
N TYR A 25 -9.31 44.59 39.94
CA TYR A 25 -8.26 45.61 40.00
C TYR A 25 -7.46 45.63 38.69
N ALA A 26 -7.28 46.83 38.12
CA ALA A 26 -6.57 47.07 36.86
C ALA A 26 -7.18 46.41 35.60
N ALA A 27 -8.41 45.91 35.65
CA ALA A 27 -9.09 45.46 34.43
C ALA A 27 -9.28 46.63 33.44
N LEU A 28 -8.94 46.43 32.16
CA LEU A 28 -9.05 47.43 31.08
C LEU A 28 -8.27 48.75 31.31
N TYR A 29 -7.20 48.75 32.09
CA TYR A 29 -6.52 49.99 32.53
C TYR A 29 -5.98 50.86 31.37
N TYR A 30 -5.29 50.28 30.39
CA TYR A 30 -4.81 50.98 29.18
C TYR A 30 -5.69 50.70 27.96
N ASN A 31 -6.97 50.36 28.17
CA ASN A 31 -7.86 50.02 27.07
C ASN A 31 -8.30 51.25 26.26
N THR A 32 -8.10 51.26 24.93
CA THR A 32 -8.63 52.32 24.04
C THR A 32 -9.71 51.87 23.05
N ALA A 33 -10.17 50.61 23.15
CA ALA A 33 -11.16 49.98 22.26
C ALA A 33 -12.54 49.72 22.93
N GLY A 34 -13.53 49.32 22.14
CA GLY A 34 -14.91 49.04 22.58
C GLY A 34 -15.27 47.56 22.57
N ASP A 35 -16.44 47.24 23.14
CA ASP A 35 -17.07 45.91 23.15
C ASP A 35 -16.27 44.83 23.91
N ASN A 36 -15.51 45.22 24.92
CA ASN A 36 -14.67 44.31 25.70
C ASN A 36 -15.25 43.99 27.09
N THR A 37 -15.21 42.72 27.48
CA THR A 37 -15.60 42.23 28.82
C THR A 37 -14.37 41.70 29.55
N ALA A 38 -14.00 42.31 30.68
CA ALA A 38 -12.87 41.93 31.51
C ALA A 38 -13.32 41.63 32.95
N ASN A 39 -13.07 40.41 33.42
CA ASN A 39 -13.36 39.95 34.77
C ASN A 39 -12.13 39.24 35.37
N GLY A 40 -11.37 39.94 36.20
CA GLY A 40 -10.16 39.44 36.84
C GLY A 40 -9.11 40.53 37.09
N TYR A 41 -8.12 40.22 37.91
CA TYR A 41 -6.97 41.10 38.13
C TYR A 41 -6.21 41.33 36.81
N ALA A 42 -6.08 42.59 36.40
CA ALA A 42 -5.37 43.02 35.20
C ALA A 42 -5.78 42.28 33.90
N ALA A 43 -7.04 41.85 33.80
CA ALA A 43 -7.60 41.32 32.56
C ALA A 43 -7.69 42.44 31.49
N LEU A 44 -7.25 42.17 30.26
CA LEU A 44 -7.18 43.14 29.16
C LEU A 44 -6.43 44.44 29.51
N PHE A 45 -5.34 44.35 30.28
CA PHE A 45 -4.63 45.51 30.82
C PHE A 45 -4.04 46.44 29.74
N HIS A 46 -3.43 45.92 28.68
CA HIS A 46 -2.77 46.69 27.61
C HIS A 46 -3.56 46.82 26.28
N ASN A 47 -4.89 46.61 26.28
CA ASN A 47 -5.72 46.57 25.06
C ASN A 47 -5.84 47.89 24.28
N THR A 48 -4.97 48.16 23.30
CA THR A 48 -5.06 49.43 22.56
C THR A 48 -6.28 49.50 21.64
N SER A 49 -6.34 48.72 20.56
CA SER A 49 -7.40 48.84 19.54
C SER A 49 -8.24 47.58 19.30
N GLY A 50 -7.97 46.49 20.03
CA GLY A 50 -8.74 45.24 19.90
C GLY A 50 -10.18 45.34 20.42
N GLU A 51 -11.16 45.03 19.57
CA GLU A 51 -12.59 45.08 19.92
C GLU A 51 -13.19 43.67 20.13
N SER A 52 -14.31 43.59 20.84
CA SER A 52 -15.08 42.34 21.02
C SER A 52 -14.34 41.19 21.75
N ASN A 53 -13.50 41.52 22.73
CA ASN A 53 -12.77 40.52 23.52
C ASN A 53 -13.48 40.17 24.85
N THR A 54 -13.44 38.91 25.25
CA THR A 54 -13.91 38.42 26.56
C THR A 54 -12.75 37.83 27.34
N ALA A 55 -12.40 38.41 28.48
CA ALA A 55 -11.32 37.98 29.37
C ALA A 55 -11.85 37.67 30.77
N GLY A 56 -11.87 36.39 31.17
CA GLY A 56 -12.29 35.91 32.48
C GLY A 56 -11.16 35.17 33.20
N GLY A 57 -10.43 35.86 34.07
CA GLY A 57 -9.28 35.29 34.78
C GLY A 57 -8.23 36.33 35.10
N SER A 58 -7.38 36.05 36.10
CA SER A 58 -6.25 36.91 36.41
C SER A 58 -5.24 36.87 35.26
N LEU A 59 -4.86 38.06 34.77
CA LEU A 59 -3.95 38.29 33.64
C LEU A 59 -4.40 37.68 32.30
N ALA A 60 -5.70 37.40 32.13
CA ALA A 60 -6.23 36.97 30.84
C ALA A 60 -6.16 38.13 29.82
N LEU A 61 -5.66 37.84 28.60
CA LEU A 61 -5.45 38.85 27.54
C LEU A 61 -4.62 40.08 27.97
N PHE A 62 -3.65 39.90 28.87
CA PHE A 62 -2.91 41.01 29.49
C PHE A 62 -2.23 41.96 28.48
N SER A 63 -1.58 41.42 27.45
CA SER A 63 -0.77 42.17 26.46
C SER A 63 -1.45 42.45 25.12
N ASN A 64 -2.77 42.22 24.99
CA ASN A 64 -3.51 42.40 23.74
C ASN A 64 -3.29 43.82 23.19
N THR A 65 -2.88 44.01 21.93
CA THR A 65 -2.74 45.36 21.35
C THR A 65 -3.85 45.63 20.34
N THR A 66 -3.88 44.89 19.25
CA THR A 66 -4.83 45.08 18.14
C THR A 66 -5.80 43.92 17.96
N GLY A 67 -5.53 42.77 18.60
CA GLY A 67 -6.33 41.55 18.43
C GLY A 67 -7.79 41.69 18.87
N GLY A 68 -8.75 41.31 18.03
CA GLY A 68 -10.18 41.30 18.31
C GLY A 68 -10.80 39.90 18.35
N LEU A 69 -12.04 39.82 18.82
CA LEU A 69 -12.85 38.58 18.84
C LEU A 69 -12.22 37.43 19.66
N ASN A 70 -11.38 37.73 20.64
CA ASN A 70 -10.76 36.71 21.47
C ASN A 70 -11.59 36.37 22.72
N THR A 71 -11.67 35.08 23.07
CA THR A 71 -12.27 34.61 24.32
C THR A 71 -11.20 33.92 25.17
N ALA A 72 -10.82 34.50 26.30
CA ALA A 72 -9.81 34.00 27.21
C ALA A 72 -10.41 33.76 28.61
N THR A 73 -10.54 32.49 29.01
CA THR A 73 -11.03 32.10 30.33
C THR A 73 -9.99 31.24 31.05
N GLY A 74 -9.44 31.72 32.17
CA GLY A 74 -8.38 31.04 32.92
C GLY A 74 -7.25 31.98 33.35
N PHE A 75 -6.45 31.55 34.33
CA PHE A 75 -5.25 32.27 34.73
C PHE A 75 -4.26 32.34 33.56
N GLN A 76 -3.84 33.54 33.17
CA GLN A 76 -2.90 33.79 32.06
C GLN A 76 -3.34 33.22 30.68
N ALA A 77 -4.64 32.98 30.46
CA ALA A 77 -5.14 32.61 29.14
C ALA A 77 -4.90 33.76 28.14
N LEU A 78 -4.30 33.47 26.98
CA LEU A 78 -3.91 34.47 25.96
C LEU A 78 -3.07 35.64 26.50
N HIS A 79 -2.26 35.42 27.54
CA HIS A 79 -1.51 36.47 28.23
C HIS A 79 -0.71 37.40 27.31
N SER A 80 0.01 36.82 26.34
CA SER A 80 0.97 37.54 25.49
C SER A 80 0.42 37.92 24.12
N ASN A 81 -0.89 37.73 23.87
CA ASN A 81 -1.51 38.04 22.56
C ASN A 81 -1.23 39.49 22.20
N THR A 82 -0.79 39.80 20.98
CA THR A 82 -0.61 41.20 20.54
C THR A 82 -1.58 41.52 19.41
N THR A 83 -1.52 40.76 18.31
CA THR A 83 -2.26 41.02 17.07
C THR A 83 -3.18 39.87 16.67
N GLY A 84 -3.14 38.73 17.39
CA GLY A 84 -3.94 37.56 17.06
C GLY A 84 -5.44 37.77 17.25
N ASP A 85 -6.22 37.45 16.22
CA ASP A 85 -7.68 37.57 16.18
C ASP A 85 -8.38 36.21 16.34
N ALA A 86 -9.62 36.25 16.84
CA ALA A 86 -10.56 35.12 16.84
C ALA A 86 -10.05 33.86 17.56
N ASN A 87 -9.27 34.01 18.63
CA ASN A 87 -8.78 32.89 19.43
C ASN A 87 -9.69 32.56 20.62
N MET A 88 -9.90 31.27 20.88
CA MET A 88 -10.59 30.77 22.06
C MET A 88 -9.60 30.04 22.96
N ALA A 89 -9.35 30.56 24.16
CA ALA A 89 -8.49 29.98 25.18
C ALA A 89 -9.27 29.72 26.46
N ASN A 90 -9.54 28.47 26.79
CA ASN A 90 -10.22 28.04 28.01
C ASN A 90 -9.33 27.09 28.81
N GLY A 91 -8.70 27.60 29.87
CA GLY A 91 -7.76 26.85 30.70
C GLY A 91 -6.63 27.73 31.22
N ALA A 92 -6.02 27.34 32.34
CA ALA A 92 -4.85 28.04 32.86
C ALA A 92 -3.67 27.93 31.88
N GLY A 93 -3.12 29.07 31.46
CA GLY A 93 -2.03 29.14 30.49
C GLY A 93 -2.39 28.69 29.07
N ALA A 94 -3.67 28.53 28.73
CA ALA A 94 -4.09 28.23 27.36
C ALA A 94 -3.68 29.39 26.42
N LEU A 95 -2.99 29.10 25.32
CA LEU A 95 -2.46 30.11 24.38
C LEU A 95 -1.60 31.21 25.04
N GLN A 96 -0.91 30.91 26.15
CA GLN A 96 -0.22 31.92 26.96
C GLN A 96 0.79 32.77 26.16
N ASN A 97 1.58 32.13 25.28
CA ASN A 97 2.60 32.80 24.47
C ASN A 97 2.15 33.06 23.02
N ASN A 98 0.84 33.14 22.77
CA ASN A 98 0.34 33.60 21.47
C ASN A 98 0.71 35.04 21.22
N THR A 99 1.29 35.40 20.07
CA THR A 99 1.61 36.79 19.73
C THR A 99 0.75 37.28 18.56
N ALA A 100 0.76 36.56 17.43
CA ALA A 100 0.04 36.93 16.22
C ALA A 100 -0.89 35.83 15.68
N GLY A 101 -0.81 34.60 16.18
CA GLY A 101 -1.64 33.48 15.72
C GLY A 101 -3.14 33.77 15.84
N THR A 102 -3.90 33.34 14.83
CA THR A 102 -5.33 33.64 14.67
C THR A 102 -6.18 32.37 14.59
N SER A 103 -7.46 32.49 14.91
CA SER A 103 -8.45 31.40 14.76
C SER A 103 -8.09 30.08 15.47
N ASN A 104 -7.36 30.15 16.59
CA ASN A 104 -6.98 28.96 17.37
C ASN A 104 -8.03 28.63 18.44
N THR A 105 -8.27 27.34 18.68
CA THR A 105 -9.09 26.85 19.79
C THR A 105 -8.24 26.04 20.76
N ALA A 106 -8.06 26.53 21.98
CA ALA A 106 -7.33 25.88 23.06
C ALA A 106 -8.27 25.66 24.26
N ASN A 107 -8.60 24.41 24.55
CA ASN A 107 -9.44 24.01 25.68
C ASN A 107 -8.71 22.98 26.56
N GLY A 108 -8.11 23.45 27.64
CA GLY A 108 -7.27 22.65 28.54
C GLY A 108 -6.15 23.48 29.13
N ALA A 109 -5.66 23.09 30.31
CA ALA A 109 -4.51 23.77 30.90
C ALA A 109 -3.27 23.59 30.01
N SER A 110 -2.61 24.69 29.70
CA SER A 110 -1.44 24.77 28.81
C SER A 110 -1.67 24.20 27.40
N ALA A 111 -2.92 24.15 26.92
CA ALA A 111 -3.20 23.85 25.52
C ALA A 111 -2.67 25.00 24.62
N LEU A 112 -1.95 24.67 23.55
CA LEU A 112 -1.29 25.65 22.64
C LEU A 112 -0.40 26.67 23.36
N PHE A 113 0.24 26.29 24.47
CA PHE A 113 0.97 27.21 25.35
C PHE A 113 2.01 28.07 24.61
N ASN A 114 2.76 27.49 23.67
CA ASN A 114 3.83 28.16 22.92
C ASN A 114 3.49 28.53 21.47
N ASN A 115 2.23 28.90 21.16
CA ASN A 115 1.83 29.23 19.78
C ASN A 115 2.14 30.67 19.35
N THR A 116 3.33 31.03 18.90
CA THR A 116 3.64 32.45 18.55
C THR A 116 2.80 33.00 17.38
N GLU A 117 2.81 32.32 16.23
CA GLU A 117 2.23 32.80 14.96
C GLU A 117 1.32 31.78 14.25
N GLY A 118 1.09 30.59 14.83
CA GLY A 118 0.31 29.54 14.19
C GLY A 118 -1.18 29.86 14.13
N ASP A 119 -1.80 29.56 12.99
CA ASP A 119 -3.22 29.81 12.74
C ASP A 119 -4.04 28.51 12.71
N GLY A 120 -5.32 28.60 13.13
CA GLY A 120 -6.33 27.57 12.87
C GLY A 120 -6.17 26.27 13.67
N ASN A 121 -5.30 26.22 14.68
CA ASN A 121 -5.05 24.99 15.44
C ASN A 121 -6.19 24.69 16.43
N VAL A 122 -6.48 23.41 16.62
CA VAL A 122 -7.43 22.92 17.62
C VAL A 122 -6.68 22.07 18.64
N ALA A 123 -6.66 22.49 19.90
CA ALA A 123 -6.05 21.78 21.02
C ALA A 123 -7.08 21.60 22.14
N VAL A 124 -7.44 20.35 22.42
CA VAL A 124 -8.37 19.99 23.49
C VAL A 124 -7.74 18.94 24.39
N GLY A 125 -7.43 19.31 25.63
CA GLY A 125 -6.75 18.45 26.59
C GLY A 125 -5.60 19.15 27.30
N TYR A 126 -5.13 18.56 28.40
CA TYR A 126 -3.95 19.06 29.11
C TYR A 126 -2.72 18.95 28.21
N GLN A 127 -2.03 20.07 28.00
CA GLN A 127 -0.81 20.16 27.18
C GLN A 127 -0.96 19.64 25.73
N ALA A 128 -2.17 19.65 25.18
CA ALA A 128 -2.37 19.40 23.75
C ALA A 128 -1.71 20.52 22.94
N LEU A 129 -0.88 20.17 21.94
CA LEU A 129 -0.08 21.13 21.16
C LEU A 129 0.78 22.08 22.02
N LEU A 130 1.31 21.59 23.15
CA LEU A 130 2.04 22.42 24.12
C LEU A 130 3.13 23.31 23.48
N SER A 131 3.89 22.74 22.55
CA SER A 131 5.12 23.35 22.04
C SER A 131 5.03 23.84 20.60
N SER A 132 3.85 24.10 20.04
CA SER A 132 3.73 24.48 18.62
C SER A 132 4.35 25.85 18.30
N ILE A 133 5.65 25.93 17.97
CA ILE A 133 6.30 27.18 17.57
C ILE A 133 6.17 27.37 16.06
N ALA A 134 5.63 28.53 15.66
CA ALA A 134 5.73 29.15 14.33
C ALA A 134 5.53 28.23 13.10
N ASN A 135 4.27 27.91 12.79
CA ASN A 135 3.84 27.82 11.39
C ASN A 135 3.32 29.20 11.00
N GLY A 136 4.23 30.17 10.79
CA GLY A 136 3.84 31.52 10.39
C GLY A 136 2.88 31.45 9.20
N VAL A 137 1.70 32.06 9.34
CA VAL A 137 0.61 32.15 8.35
C VAL A 137 0.46 30.87 7.53
N ASN A 138 -0.39 29.93 7.93
CA ASN A 138 -1.13 29.00 7.05
C ASN A 138 -0.65 28.77 5.58
N THR A 139 0.64 28.52 5.30
CA THR A 139 1.17 28.71 3.91
C THR A 139 1.83 27.49 3.29
N LYS A 140 1.81 26.31 3.94
CA LYS A 140 2.06 25.05 3.20
C LYS A 140 1.53 23.78 3.83
N ASP A 141 1.54 23.66 5.16
CA ASP A 141 1.40 22.35 5.81
C ASP A 141 0.07 22.15 6.57
N GLY A 142 -0.78 23.17 6.66
CA GLY A 142 -2.12 23.08 7.27
C GLY A 142 -2.14 23.13 8.81
N ALA A 143 -3.33 23.36 9.38
CA ALA A 143 -3.53 23.43 10.83
C ALA A 143 -3.47 22.05 11.51
N ASN A 144 -3.05 22.03 12.78
CA ASN A 144 -3.01 20.83 13.59
C ASN A 144 -4.29 20.67 14.44
N VAL A 145 -4.75 19.43 14.59
CA VAL A 145 -5.84 19.04 15.48
C VAL A 145 -5.30 18.06 16.52
N ALA A 146 -5.30 18.46 17.78
CA ALA A 146 -4.87 17.65 18.92
C ALA A 146 -6.01 17.54 19.95
N VAL A 147 -6.52 16.34 20.16
CA VAL A 147 -7.57 16.05 21.13
C VAL A 147 -7.13 14.88 22.00
N GLY A 148 -6.80 15.17 23.25
CA GLY A 148 -6.30 14.19 24.21
C GLY A 148 -5.25 14.77 25.14
N PHE A 149 -4.96 14.05 26.23
CA PHE A 149 -3.85 14.39 27.12
C PHE A 149 -2.53 14.28 26.35
N GLN A 150 -1.77 15.39 26.27
CA GLN A 150 -0.46 15.45 25.61
C GLN A 150 -0.44 15.03 24.11
N ALA A 151 -1.57 15.14 23.41
CA ALA A 151 -1.59 14.96 21.96
C ALA A 151 -0.74 16.05 21.27
N LEU A 152 0.16 15.66 20.36
CA LEU A 152 1.10 16.57 19.67
C LEU A 152 1.91 17.49 20.60
N GLN A 153 2.37 16.97 21.75
CA GLN A 153 3.04 17.79 22.77
C GLN A 153 4.36 18.44 22.30
N ASN A 154 5.17 17.74 21.50
CA ASN A 154 6.56 18.11 21.19
C ASN A 154 6.80 18.61 19.76
N THR A 155 5.82 19.22 19.11
CA THR A 155 5.95 19.77 17.75
C THR A 155 6.92 20.96 17.72
N ASN A 156 8.22 20.66 17.78
CA ASN A 156 9.34 21.59 17.82
C ASN A 156 10.37 21.18 16.77
N GLY A 157 10.26 21.74 15.56
CA GLY A 157 11.38 21.78 14.62
C GLY A 157 12.17 23.09 14.79
N PRO A 158 13.51 23.07 14.87
CA PRO A 158 14.28 24.31 14.74
C PRO A 158 14.17 24.83 13.30
N GLY A 159 13.69 26.06 13.15
CA GLY A 159 13.56 26.71 11.85
C GLY A 159 12.35 26.24 11.04
N ASN A 160 12.18 26.85 9.87
CA ASN A 160 11.06 26.83 8.92
C ASN A 160 10.66 25.43 8.38
N SER A 161 10.58 24.41 9.23
CA SER A 161 10.41 22.99 8.90
C SER A 161 9.04 22.50 9.30
N SER A 162 8.33 21.98 8.30
CA SER A 162 6.94 21.56 8.23
C SER A 162 6.48 20.60 9.34
N GLY A 163 5.73 21.10 10.34
CA GLY A 163 5.06 20.28 11.38
C GLY A 163 3.53 20.40 11.37
N GLY A 164 2.95 20.82 10.25
CA GLY A 164 1.52 21.12 10.09
C GLY A 164 0.66 19.92 9.63
N GLY A 165 -0.66 20.10 9.68
CA GLY A 165 -1.63 19.20 9.08
C GLY A 165 -1.79 17.85 9.80
N ASN A 166 -1.34 17.76 11.05
CA ASN A 166 -1.44 16.56 11.85
C ASN A 166 -2.78 16.48 12.58
N ASN A 167 -3.40 15.30 12.56
CA ASN A 167 -4.60 14.96 13.31
C ASN A 167 -4.25 13.93 14.39
N ALA A 168 -4.23 14.34 15.64
CA ALA A 168 -3.94 13.50 16.81
C ALA A 168 -5.17 13.44 17.73
N LEU A 169 -5.91 12.33 17.67
CA LEU A 169 -7.07 12.06 18.52
C LEU A 169 -6.78 10.85 19.40
N GLY A 170 -6.46 11.12 20.66
CA GLY A 170 -6.07 10.12 21.64
C GLY A 170 -5.05 10.68 22.61
N GLU A 171 -4.98 10.11 23.80
CA GLU A 171 -3.90 10.42 24.75
C GLU A 171 -2.55 10.01 24.14
N GLN A 172 -1.59 10.93 24.18
CA GLN A 172 -0.23 10.79 23.65
C GLN A 172 -0.14 10.43 22.15
N ALA A 173 -1.21 10.64 21.38
CA ALA A 173 -1.14 10.52 19.93
C ALA A 173 -0.15 11.55 19.35
N LEU A 174 0.81 11.09 18.53
CA LEU A 174 1.90 11.90 17.96
C LEU A 174 2.70 12.71 19.00
N GLN A 175 2.82 12.21 20.24
CA GLN A 175 3.44 12.98 21.33
C GLN A 175 4.87 13.44 21.03
N LEU A 176 5.68 12.59 20.40
CA LEU A 176 7.09 12.89 20.09
C LEU A 176 7.30 13.49 18.69
N ASN A 177 6.21 13.82 17.99
CA ASN A 177 6.31 14.43 16.66
C ASN A 177 6.94 15.82 16.74
N THR A 178 8.02 16.03 15.99
CA THR A 178 8.79 17.28 15.96
C THR A 178 8.60 18.04 14.65
N THR A 179 8.81 17.36 13.51
CA THR A 179 8.77 17.92 12.15
C THR A 179 8.02 17.02 11.18
N GLY A 180 7.26 16.05 11.69
CA GLY A 180 6.37 15.26 10.85
C GLY A 180 5.12 16.05 10.51
N PHE A 181 4.58 15.83 9.31
CA PHE A 181 3.43 16.58 8.81
C PHE A 181 2.44 15.65 8.11
N PHE A 182 1.18 16.06 8.04
CA PHE A 182 0.07 15.26 7.47
C PHE A 182 -0.10 13.86 8.09
N ASN A 183 0.27 13.68 9.36
CA ASN A 183 0.04 12.43 10.07
C ASN A 183 -1.36 12.38 10.67
N ASN A 184 -1.98 11.21 10.62
CA ASN A 184 -3.31 10.94 11.16
C ASN A 184 -3.18 9.84 12.22
N ALA A 185 -3.30 10.19 13.50
CA ALA A 185 -3.19 9.29 14.64
C ALA A 185 -4.48 9.27 15.44
N PHE A 186 -5.21 8.16 15.36
CA PHE A 186 -6.49 7.94 16.03
C PHE A 186 -6.38 6.77 17.01
N GLY A 187 -6.21 7.05 18.29
CA GLY A 187 -6.05 6.05 19.35
C GLY A 187 -5.08 6.49 20.44
N TYR A 188 -5.15 5.84 21.61
CA TYR A 188 -4.15 5.99 22.67
C TYR A 188 -2.78 5.59 22.11
N GLN A 189 -1.78 6.47 22.26
CA GLN A 189 -0.39 6.25 21.80
C GLN A 189 -0.22 5.94 20.30
N ALA A 190 -1.21 6.27 19.46
CA ALA A 190 -1.07 6.13 18.01
C ALA A 190 0.06 7.04 17.48
N LEU A 191 1.00 6.46 16.73
CA LEU A 191 2.22 7.13 16.23
C LEU A 191 3.01 7.89 17.32
N GLN A 192 2.97 7.44 18.58
CA GLN A 192 3.58 8.18 19.69
C GLN A 192 5.07 8.53 19.44
N ASN A 193 5.83 7.58 18.89
CA ASN A 193 7.27 7.74 18.66
C ASN A 193 7.63 8.35 17.30
N ASP A 194 6.66 8.72 16.47
CA ASP A 194 6.92 9.29 15.15
C ASP A 194 7.44 10.72 15.30
N THR A 195 8.73 10.92 15.05
CA THR A 195 9.45 12.19 15.25
C THR A 195 9.46 13.08 14.01
N THR A 196 9.69 12.51 12.82
CA THR A 196 9.87 13.26 11.56
C THR A 196 9.13 12.64 10.37
N GLY A 197 8.44 11.51 10.57
CA GLY A 197 7.68 10.85 9.53
C GLY A 197 6.51 11.71 9.05
N ALA A 198 6.17 11.61 7.77
CA ALA A 198 5.09 12.39 7.17
C ALA A 198 4.07 11.50 6.46
N GLY A 199 2.81 11.93 6.43
CA GLY A 199 1.74 11.22 5.72
C GLY A 199 1.40 9.84 6.30
N ASN A 200 1.74 9.57 7.55
CA ASN A 200 1.42 8.30 8.22
C ASN A 200 -0.05 8.30 8.68
N THR A 201 -0.72 7.17 8.57
CA THR A 201 -2.09 6.96 9.09
C THR A 201 -2.09 5.81 10.07
N ALA A 202 -2.47 6.06 11.31
CA ALA A 202 -2.60 5.07 12.37
C ALA A 202 -3.99 5.14 13.00
N VAL A 203 -4.70 4.01 13.01
CA VAL A 203 -6.04 3.86 13.57
C VAL A 203 -6.06 2.66 14.52
N GLY A 204 -6.09 2.93 15.82
CA GLY A 204 -6.09 1.94 16.88
C GLY A 204 -5.18 2.33 18.05
N ASP A 205 -5.43 1.71 19.20
CA ASP A 205 -4.52 1.76 20.36
C ASP A 205 -3.11 1.35 19.94
N SER A 206 -2.08 2.16 20.22
CA SER A 206 -0.68 1.88 19.92
C SER A 206 -0.40 1.54 18.44
N ALA A 207 -1.26 1.95 17.50
CA ALA A 207 -1.04 1.75 16.07
C ALA A 207 0.14 2.62 15.60
N GLY A 208 1.07 2.03 14.86
CA GLY A 208 2.29 2.69 14.40
C GLY A 208 3.27 3.06 15.52
N PHE A 209 3.16 2.44 16.71
CA PHE A 209 3.97 2.82 17.87
C PHE A 209 5.48 2.80 17.63
N ASN A 210 6.00 1.86 16.83
CA ASN A 210 7.44 1.77 16.57
C ASN A 210 7.91 2.75 15.49
N GLN A 211 7.00 3.46 14.83
CA GLN A 211 7.40 4.36 13.77
C GLN A 211 8.16 5.56 14.34
N THR A 212 9.26 5.94 13.68
CA THR A 212 10.13 7.03 14.15
C THR A 212 10.37 8.12 13.11
N THR A 213 10.72 7.76 11.87
CA THR A 213 11.11 8.74 10.83
C THR A 213 10.54 8.45 9.45
N GLY A 214 9.98 7.26 9.23
CA GLY A 214 9.50 6.88 7.91
C GLY A 214 8.13 7.49 7.58
N SER A 215 7.77 7.46 6.30
CA SER A 215 6.64 8.23 5.76
C SER A 215 5.69 7.35 4.95
N GLY A 216 4.44 7.79 4.80
CA GLY A 216 3.47 7.13 3.91
C GLY A 216 2.96 5.77 4.42
N ASN A 217 3.11 5.47 5.72
CA ASN A 217 2.66 4.19 6.25
C ASN A 217 1.20 4.20 6.69
N VAL A 218 0.56 3.04 6.62
CA VAL A 218 -0.81 2.81 7.10
C VAL A 218 -0.81 1.69 8.14
N TYR A 219 -1.28 1.99 9.35
CA TYR A 219 -1.42 1.08 10.48
C TYR A 219 -2.88 1.02 10.92
N ILE A 220 -3.55 -0.11 10.70
CA ILE A 220 -4.96 -0.29 11.07
C ILE A 220 -5.10 -1.45 12.04
N GLY A 221 -5.62 -1.14 13.23
CA GLY A 221 -5.86 -2.07 14.33
C GLY A 221 -4.96 -1.81 15.54
N ALA A 222 -5.47 -2.15 16.72
CA ALA A 222 -4.74 -1.99 17.98
C ALA A 222 -3.42 -2.76 17.98
N GLU A 223 -2.34 -2.20 18.51
CA GLU A 223 -1.00 -2.79 18.61
C GLU A 223 -0.38 -3.16 17.25
N MET A 224 -0.87 -2.56 16.15
CA MET A 224 -0.23 -2.73 14.86
C MET A 224 0.97 -1.79 14.76
N VAL A 225 2.09 -2.20 15.35
CA VAL A 225 3.21 -1.29 15.68
C VAL A 225 4.15 -0.92 14.54
N GLY A 226 4.25 -1.76 13.49
CA GLY A 226 5.20 -1.55 12.40
C GLY A 226 6.67 -1.75 12.77
N ILE A 227 7.55 -1.35 11.85
CA ILE A 227 9.01 -1.35 11.96
C ILE A 227 9.50 0.11 11.94
N ALA A 228 10.46 0.42 12.81
CA ALA A 228 11.01 1.76 12.91
C ALA A 228 11.67 2.23 11.60
N GLY A 229 11.27 3.40 11.12
CA GLY A 229 11.86 4.07 9.96
C GLY A 229 11.41 3.51 8.60
N GLU A 230 10.53 2.51 8.57
CA GLU A 230 9.99 1.98 7.31
C GLU A 230 9.11 3.03 6.63
N SER A 231 9.02 3.01 5.29
CA SER A 231 8.17 3.92 4.53
C SER A 231 7.36 3.15 3.48
N ASP A 232 6.22 3.71 3.08
CA ASP A 232 5.33 3.18 2.04
C ASP A 232 4.81 1.75 2.34
N THR A 233 4.55 1.45 3.62
CA THR A 233 4.03 0.15 4.08
C THR A 233 2.58 0.22 4.54
N CYS A 234 1.86 -0.90 4.44
CA CYS A 234 0.48 -1.01 4.89
C CYS A 234 0.29 -2.26 5.75
N TYR A 235 -0.10 -2.04 7.00
CA TYR A 235 -0.33 -3.05 8.02
C TYR A 235 -1.77 -3.01 8.48
N ILE A 236 -2.47 -4.13 8.34
CA ILE A 236 -3.85 -4.28 8.80
C ILE A 236 -3.91 -5.51 9.72
N LYS A 237 -4.28 -5.29 10.98
CA LYS A 237 -4.41 -6.35 11.99
C LYS A 237 -5.47 -7.37 11.57
N SER A 238 -5.27 -8.62 12.02
CA SER A 238 -6.21 -9.73 11.86
C SER A 238 -6.42 -10.24 10.42
N ILE A 239 -5.53 -9.95 9.48
CA ILE A 239 -5.60 -10.53 8.12
C ILE A 239 -4.76 -11.82 8.01
N PHE A 240 -3.51 -11.79 8.46
CA PHE A 240 -2.60 -12.92 8.31
C PHE A 240 -3.09 -14.16 9.08
N GLY A 241 -3.06 -15.32 8.43
CA GLY A 241 -3.49 -16.60 9.02
C GLY A 241 -5.01 -16.78 9.16
N ARG A 242 -5.84 -15.93 8.53
CA ARG A 242 -7.30 -16.07 8.55
C ARG A 242 -7.85 -16.63 7.25
N THR A 243 -8.35 -17.87 7.29
CA THR A 243 -8.94 -18.55 6.12
C THR A 243 -10.33 -18.00 5.80
N VAL A 244 -10.59 -17.69 4.53
CA VAL A 244 -11.91 -17.29 4.01
C VAL A 244 -12.39 -18.30 2.97
N ALA A 245 -13.41 -19.08 3.30
CA ALA A 245 -14.02 -20.02 2.36
C ALA A 245 -14.86 -19.26 1.31
N GLY A 246 -14.70 -19.60 0.02
CA GLY A 246 -15.46 -18.97 -1.08
C GLY A 246 -15.03 -17.54 -1.43
N GLY A 247 -13.90 -17.05 -0.89
CA GLY A 247 -13.34 -15.75 -1.23
C GLY A 247 -12.77 -15.69 -2.66
N VAL A 248 -12.76 -14.50 -3.24
CA VAL A 248 -12.07 -14.21 -4.52
C VAL A 248 -10.72 -13.57 -4.21
N PRO A 249 -9.62 -13.99 -4.86
CA PRO A 249 -8.32 -13.33 -4.71
C PRO A 249 -8.39 -11.83 -5.02
N VAL A 250 -7.78 -11.02 -4.16
CA VAL A 250 -7.66 -9.58 -4.34
C VAL A 250 -6.37 -9.27 -5.10
N LEU A 251 -6.43 -8.29 -6.00
CA LEU A 251 -5.30 -7.77 -6.75
C LEU A 251 -5.21 -6.25 -6.61
N ILE A 252 -4.05 -5.70 -6.95
CA ILE A 252 -3.82 -4.26 -7.08
C ILE A 252 -3.49 -3.91 -8.54
N ASN A 253 -3.86 -2.72 -8.97
CA ASN A 253 -3.42 -2.15 -10.24
C ASN A 253 -2.40 -1.00 -10.02
N SER A 254 -1.81 -0.49 -11.11
CA SER A 254 -0.82 0.60 -11.07
C SER A 254 -1.35 1.94 -10.54
N SER A 255 -2.68 2.07 -10.39
CA SER A 255 -3.34 3.22 -9.77
C SER A 255 -3.62 3.02 -8.27
N ASN A 256 -2.98 2.04 -7.63
CA ASN A 256 -3.15 1.69 -6.21
C ASN A 256 -4.58 1.23 -5.85
N ARG A 257 -5.37 0.74 -6.82
CA ARG A 257 -6.74 0.27 -6.57
C ARG A 257 -6.74 -1.22 -6.25
N LEU A 258 -7.26 -1.58 -5.07
CA LEU A 258 -7.63 -2.95 -4.72
C LEU A 258 -8.89 -3.37 -5.50
N GLY A 259 -8.91 -4.61 -5.99
CA GLY A 259 -10.03 -5.16 -6.72
C GLY A 259 -9.95 -6.68 -6.88
N THR A 260 -10.83 -7.23 -7.70
CA THR A 260 -10.88 -8.66 -8.03
C THR A 260 -10.96 -8.85 -9.55
N ALA A 261 -10.54 -10.01 -10.03
CA ALA A 261 -10.70 -10.39 -11.42
C ALA A 261 -12.06 -11.08 -11.65
N VAL A 262 -12.78 -10.66 -12.70
CA VAL A 262 -14.04 -11.29 -13.12
C VAL A 262 -13.83 -12.15 -14.37
N SER A 263 -14.47 -13.32 -14.43
CA SER A 263 -14.28 -14.27 -15.55
C SER A 263 -15.60 -14.71 -16.22
N SER A 264 -16.74 -14.21 -15.75
CA SER A 264 -18.07 -14.53 -16.33
C SER A 264 -18.20 -14.00 -17.77
N LYS A 265 -18.90 -14.73 -18.64
CA LYS A 265 -19.26 -14.30 -19.99
C LYS A 265 -19.94 -12.92 -20.02
N ARG A 266 -20.65 -12.54 -18.95
CA ARG A 266 -21.30 -11.22 -18.82
C ARG A 266 -20.34 -10.04 -18.92
N PHE A 267 -19.06 -10.26 -18.61
CA PHE A 267 -18.02 -9.23 -18.55
C PHE A 267 -16.95 -9.43 -19.61
N LYS A 268 -17.22 -10.25 -20.65
CA LYS A 268 -16.27 -10.58 -21.70
C LYS A 268 -16.90 -10.37 -23.07
N ASP A 269 -16.09 -9.86 -23.98
CA ASP A 269 -16.41 -9.77 -25.41
C ASP A 269 -15.35 -10.55 -26.21
N GLU A 270 -15.62 -10.81 -27.48
CA GLU A 270 -14.70 -11.43 -28.44
C GLU A 270 -14.07 -12.77 -28.00
N ILE A 271 -14.86 -13.64 -27.35
CA ILE A 271 -14.39 -14.94 -26.87
C ILE A 271 -14.09 -15.89 -28.05
N LYS A 272 -12.80 -16.14 -28.30
CA LYS A 272 -12.28 -17.01 -29.38
C LYS A 272 -11.25 -18.01 -28.84
N PRO A 273 -10.95 -19.13 -29.55
CA PRO A 273 -9.84 -20.01 -29.21
C PRO A 273 -8.49 -19.29 -29.19
N MET A 274 -7.54 -19.75 -28.35
CA MET A 274 -6.22 -19.12 -28.24
C MET A 274 -5.28 -19.47 -29.40
N ASP A 275 -5.49 -20.61 -30.07
CA ASP A 275 -4.67 -21.10 -31.18
C ASP A 275 -3.16 -20.86 -30.96
N LYS A 276 -2.46 -20.19 -31.88
CA LYS A 276 -1.01 -19.95 -31.79
C LYS A 276 -0.60 -18.90 -30.77
N ALA A 277 -1.53 -18.15 -30.18
CA ALA A 277 -1.20 -17.08 -29.24
C ALA A 277 -0.44 -17.59 -28.00
N SER A 278 -0.72 -18.83 -27.57
CA SER A 278 -0.04 -19.47 -26.43
C SER A 278 1.32 -20.09 -26.75
N GLU A 279 1.72 -20.19 -28.02
CA GLU A 279 3.02 -20.76 -28.41
C GLU A 279 4.20 -19.86 -27.99
N ALA A 280 3.95 -18.58 -27.74
CA ALA A 280 4.94 -17.65 -27.18
C ALA A 280 5.51 -18.16 -25.84
N LEU A 281 4.75 -18.97 -25.08
CA LEU A 281 5.23 -19.56 -23.83
C LEU A 281 6.44 -20.48 -24.01
N LEU A 282 6.56 -21.12 -25.17
CA LEU A 282 7.63 -22.08 -25.45
C LEU A 282 9.01 -21.41 -25.54
N ALA A 283 9.05 -20.09 -25.74
CA ALA A 283 10.27 -19.30 -25.77
C ALA A 283 10.62 -18.67 -24.40
N LEU A 284 9.75 -18.78 -23.40
CA LEU A 284 10.01 -18.27 -22.05
C LEU A 284 11.05 -19.12 -21.33
N LYS A 285 11.85 -18.46 -20.47
CA LYS A 285 12.95 -19.08 -19.72
C LYS A 285 12.69 -18.96 -18.21
N PRO A 286 12.20 -20.02 -17.55
CA PRO A 286 12.07 -20.06 -16.09
C PRO A 286 13.43 -19.89 -15.41
N VAL A 287 13.44 -19.19 -14.28
CA VAL A 287 14.64 -18.93 -13.48
C VAL A 287 14.37 -19.19 -12.00
N THR A 288 15.45 -19.43 -11.25
CA THR A 288 15.46 -19.26 -9.79
C THR A 288 16.11 -17.93 -9.46
N PHE A 289 15.61 -17.26 -8.43
CA PHE A 289 16.15 -15.98 -7.99
C PHE A 289 15.98 -15.79 -6.50
N ARG A 290 16.60 -14.73 -5.96
CA ARG A 290 16.36 -14.24 -4.61
C ARG A 290 16.06 -12.76 -4.73
N TYR A 291 15.14 -12.25 -3.92
CA TYR A 291 14.98 -10.80 -3.81
C TYR A 291 16.26 -10.19 -3.24
N LYS A 292 16.45 -8.90 -3.52
CA LYS A 292 17.55 -8.15 -2.89
C LYS A 292 17.34 -8.10 -1.37
N LYS A 293 18.43 -8.00 -0.61
CA LYS A 293 18.41 -8.10 0.87
C LYS A 293 17.54 -7.03 1.54
N GLU A 294 17.33 -5.91 0.87
CA GLU A 294 16.50 -4.81 1.37
C GLU A 294 15.00 -5.17 1.36
N ILE A 295 14.59 -6.10 0.48
CA ILE A 295 13.21 -6.57 0.35
C ILE A 295 13.00 -7.87 1.13
N ASP A 296 13.94 -8.80 1.03
CA ASP A 296 13.93 -10.07 1.76
C ASP A 296 15.28 -10.30 2.43
N PRO A 297 15.44 -9.87 3.69
CA PRO A 297 16.66 -10.11 4.46
C PRO A 297 16.97 -11.60 4.66
N ALA A 298 15.96 -12.48 4.62
CA ALA A 298 16.14 -13.92 4.77
C ALA A 298 16.68 -14.59 3.50
N GLY A 299 16.56 -13.93 2.34
CA GLY A 299 17.11 -14.38 1.07
C GLY A 299 16.55 -15.72 0.60
N ILE A 300 15.23 -15.89 0.72
CA ILE A 300 14.52 -17.12 0.37
C ILE A 300 14.58 -17.30 -1.16
N THR A 301 14.99 -18.48 -1.61
CA THR A 301 15.01 -18.81 -3.05
C THR A 301 13.58 -18.87 -3.60
N GLN A 302 13.35 -18.15 -4.69
CA GLN A 302 12.10 -18.06 -5.43
C GLN A 302 12.25 -18.68 -6.83
N PHE A 303 11.11 -18.94 -7.47
CA PHE A 303 11.00 -19.51 -8.81
C PHE A 303 10.09 -18.62 -9.65
N GLY A 304 10.45 -18.33 -10.89
CA GLY A 304 9.61 -17.50 -11.74
C GLY A 304 10.24 -17.11 -13.06
N LEU A 305 9.85 -15.94 -13.55
CA LEU A 305 10.26 -15.32 -14.81
C LEU A 305 10.75 -13.88 -14.54
N VAL A 306 11.66 -13.40 -15.40
CA VAL A 306 12.12 -12.01 -15.40
C VAL A 306 11.25 -11.19 -16.35
N ALA A 307 10.61 -10.13 -15.85
CA ALA A 307 9.61 -9.36 -16.63
C ALA A 307 10.18 -8.79 -17.93
N GLU A 308 11.42 -8.33 -17.91
CA GLU A 308 12.14 -7.78 -19.07
C GLU A 308 12.45 -8.85 -20.13
N GLU A 309 12.68 -10.10 -19.72
CA GLU A 309 12.87 -11.21 -20.66
C GLU A 309 11.53 -11.67 -21.25
N VAL A 310 10.46 -11.65 -20.44
CA VAL A 310 9.10 -11.91 -20.92
C VAL A 310 8.67 -10.85 -21.93
N GLU A 311 8.97 -9.58 -21.68
CA GLU A 311 8.61 -8.46 -22.58
C GLU A 311 9.14 -8.65 -24.00
N LYS A 312 10.37 -9.16 -24.14
CA LYS A 312 11.00 -9.45 -25.45
C LYS A 312 10.29 -10.54 -26.24
N VAL A 313 9.63 -11.47 -25.53
CA VAL A 313 8.93 -12.62 -26.13
C VAL A 313 7.46 -12.28 -26.38
N ASN A 314 6.77 -11.76 -25.38
CA ASN A 314 5.39 -11.32 -25.46
C ASN A 314 5.13 -10.15 -24.48
N PRO A 315 5.02 -8.90 -24.98
CA PRO A 315 4.83 -7.72 -24.13
C PRO A 315 3.46 -7.66 -23.45
N ASP A 316 2.44 -8.38 -23.95
CA ASP A 316 1.09 -8.37 -23.36
C ASP A 316 1.04 -9.11 -22.01
N LEU A 317 2.02 -9.97 -21.75
CA LEU A 317 2.16 -10.72 -20.49
C LEU A 317 2.86 -9.92 -19.38
N VAL A 318 3.21 -8.66 -19.63
CA VAL A 318 3.94 -7.82 -18.67
C VAL A 318 3.02 -6.74 -18.10
N VAL A 319 3.04 -6.59 -16.78
CA VAL A 319 2.48 -5.44 -16.08
C VAL A 319 3.56 -4.38 -15.99
N ARG A 320 3.20 -3.13 -16.32
CA ARG A 320 4.10 -1.98 -16.28
C ARG A 320 3.89 -1.13 -15.03
N ASP A 321 4.96 -0.51 -14.54
CA ASP A 321 4.89 0.51 -13.48
C ASP A 321 4.31 1.84 -14.02
N LYS A 322 4.30 2.86 -13.16
CA LYS A 322 3.76 4.18 -13.50
C LYS A 322 4.61 4.90 -14.55
N GLU A 323 5.88 4.54 -14.64
CA GLU A 323 6.87 5.05 -15.60
C GLU A 323 6.88 4.27 -16.93
N GLY A 324 6.05 3.22 -17.03
CA GLY A 324 5.92 2.38 -18.23
C GLY A 324 6.95 1.26 -18.35
N LYS A 325 7.77 1.02 -17.33
CA LYS A 325 8.80 -0.04 -17.34
C LYS A 325 8.20 -1.39 -16.93
N PRO A 326 8.76 -2.52 -17.41
CA PRO A 326 8.41 -3.85 -16.93
C PRO A 326 8.48 -3.93 -15.40
N TYR A 327 7.40 -4.38 -14.77
CA TYR A 327 7.28 -4.42 -13.30
C TYR A 327 6.93 -5.81 -12.79
N SER A 328 5.99 -6.50 -13.45
CA SER A 328 5.56 -7.84 -13.05
C SER A 328 5.11 -8.66 -14.26
N VAL A 329 4.96 -9.97 -14.07
CA VAL A 329 4.44 -10.89 -15.09
C VAL A 329 3.01 -11.27 -14.73
N ARG A 330 2.14 -11.33 -15.75
CA ARG A 330 0.76 -11.81 -15.62
C ARG A 330 0.72 -13.33 -15.49
N TYR A 331 1.18 -13.84 -14.35
CA TYR A 331 1.24 -15.29 -14.08
C TYR A 331 -0.12 -15.99 -14.19
N ASP A 332 -1.21 -15.29 -13.90
CA ASP A 332 -2.58 -15.78 -14.11
C ASP A 332 -2.87 -16.09 -15.59
N GLN A 333 -2.37 -15.25 -16.51
CA GLN A 333 -2.52 -15.46 -17.94
C GLN A 333 -1.58 -16.54 -18.46
N VAL A 334 -0.34 -16.58 -17.96
CA VAL A 334 0.61 -17.66 -18.26
C VAL A 334 0.00 -19.02 -17.93
N ASN A 335 -0.64 -19.17 -16.76
CA ASN A 335 -1.30 -20.43 -16.37
C ASN A 335 -2.44 -20.82 -17.33
N ALA A 336 -3.25 -19.86 -17.76
CA ALA A 336 -4.32 -20.11 -18.73
C ALA A 336 -3.78 -20.52 -20.11
N MET A 337 -2.68 -19.90 -20.55
CA MET A 337 -2.01 -20.24 -21.82
C MET A 337 -1.29 -21.59 -21.74
N LEU A 338 -0.69 -21.93 -20.59
CA LEU A 338 -0.08 -23.24 -20.34
C LEU A 338 -1.11 -24.35 -20.44
N LEU A 339 -2.34 -24.13 -19.91
CA LEU A 339 -3.43 -25.07 -20.07
C LEU A 339 -3.75 -25.31 -21.55
N ASN A 340 -3.74 -24.28 -22.40
CA ASN A 340 -3.97 -24.45 -23.83
C ASN A 340 -2.88 -25.31 -24.50
N GLU A 341 -1.60 -25.02 -24.22
CA GLU A 341 -0.48 -25.82 -24.77
C GLU A 341 -0.49 -27.26 -24.25
N PHE A 342 -0.80 -27.46 -22.97
CA PHE A 342 -0.98 -28.79 -22.40
C PHE A 342 -2.08 -29.57 -23.12
N LEU A 343 -3.23 -28.95 -23.35
CA LEU A 343 -4.34 -29.58 -24.07
C LEU A 343 -4.00 -29.89 -25.53
N LYS A 344 -3.23 -29.03 -26.21
CA LYS A 344 -2.73 -29.32 -27.56
C LYS A 344 -1.82 -30.54 -27.56
N GLU A 345 -0.86 -30.59 -26.65
CA GLU A 345 0.12 -31.66 -26.60
C GLU A 345 -0.52 -32.99 -26.20
N HIS A 346 -1.47 -32.97 -25.24
CA HIS A 346 -2.24 -34.15 -24.87
C HIS A 346 -2.98 -34.75 -26.08
N ARG A 347 -3.65 -33.93 -26.90
CA ARG A 347 -4.34 -34.40 -28.12
C ARG A 347 -3.37 -35.00 -29.15
N LYS A 348 -2.17 -34.41 -29.30
CA LYS A 348 -1.15 -34.96 -30.22
C LYS A 348 -0.66 -36.32 -29.73
N VAL A 349 -0.43 -36.47 -28.42
CA VAL A 349 -0.03 -37.74 -27.81
C VAL A 349 -1.10 -38.80 -28.01
N ASP A 350 -2.38 -38.47 -27.82
CA ASP A 350 -3.48 -39.41 -28.05
C ASP A 350 -3.56 -39.87 -29.51
N GLU A 351 -3.41 -38.95 -30.46
CA GLU A 351 -3.39 -39.28 -31.89
C GLU A 351 -2.17 -40.12 -32.27
N GLN A 352 -1.00 -39.83 -31.68
CA GLN A 352 0.20 -40.63 -31.88
C GLN A 352 0.03 -42.04 -31.32
N ASN A 353 -0.58 -42.19 -30.14
CA ASN A 353 -0.88 -43.48 -29.54
C ASN A 353 -1.82 -44.31 -30.43
N ARG A 354 -2.84 -43.68 -31.03
CA ARG A 354 -3.75 -44.33 -31.99
C ARG A 354 -2.99 -44.84 -33.22
N LYS A 355 -2.11 -44.03 -33.80
CA LYS A 355 -1.25 -44.45 -34.92
C LYS A 355 -0.31 -45.58 -34.54
N THR A 356 0.27 -45.54 -33.34
CA THR A 356 1.11 -46.63 -32.82
C THR A 356 0.32 -47.93 -32.71
N GLN A 357 -0.93 -47.89 -32.20
CA GLN A 357 -1.80 -49.08 -32.14
C GLN A 357 -2.13 -49.64 -33.53
N GLU A 358 -2.40 -48.78 -34.52
CA GLU A 358 -2.62 -49.20 -35.92
C GLU A 358 -1.36 -49.85 -36.52
N GLN A 359 -0.19 -49.28 -36.25
CA GLN A 359 1.09 -49.84 -36.68
C GLN A 359 1.36 -51.19 -36.01
N GLU A 360 1.10 -51.32 -34.70
CA GLU A 360 1.24 -52.58 -33.96
C GLU A 360 0.32 -53.67 -34.53
N ALA A 361 -0.93 -53.33 -34.86
CA ALA A 361 -1.87 -54.25 -35.51
C ALA A 361 -1.37 -54.70 -36.89
N THR A 362 -0.86 -53.77 -37.70
CA THR A 362 -0.30 -54.07 -39.02
C THR A 362 0.95 -54.96 -38.92
N ILE A 363 1.83 -54.70 -37.94
CA ILE A 363 3.02 -55.52 -37.69
C ILE A 363 2.62 -56.94 -37.26
N ALA A 364 1.58 -57.09 -36.45
CA ALA A 364 1.06 -58.41 -36.06
C ALA A 364 0.54 -59.20 -37.27
N GLU A 365 -0.18 -58.56 -38.19
CA GLU A 365 -0.67 -59.16 -39.43
C GLU A 365 0.48 -59.58 -40.36
N LEU A 366 1.48 -58.71 -40.55
CA LEU A 366 2.68 -59.02 -41.35
C LEU A 366 3.45 -60.20 -40.76
N LYS A 367 3.64 -60.25 -39.44
CA LYS A 367 4.29 -61.39 -38.76
C LYS A 367 3.53 -62.70 -39.01
N SER A 368 2.19 -62.67 -38.98
CA SER A 368 1.37 -63.84 -39.27
C SER A 368 1.55 -64.31 -40.72
N THR A 369 1.55 -63.36 -41.67
CA THR A 369 1.77 -63.65 -43.09
C THR A 369 3.15 -64.25 -43.35
N VAL A 370 4.21 -63.68 -42.75
CA VAL A 370 5.57 -64.21 -42.85
C VAL A 370 5.64 -65.63 -42.29
N ALA A 371 5.02 -65.90 -41.14
CA ALA A 371 4.96 -67.25 -40.58
C ALA A 371 4.22 -68.23 -41.50
N GLN A 372 3.15 -67.79 -42.17
CA GLN A 372 2.42 -68.60 -43.14
C GLN A 372 3.25 -68.88 -44.41
N GLN A 373 3.97 -67.88 -44.92
CA GLN A 373 4.90 -68.04 -46.03
C GLN A 373 6.04 -68.99 -45.67
N GLN A 374 6.60 -68.89 -44.46
CA GLN A 374 7.64 -69.78 -43.94
C GLN A 374 7.17 -71.24 -43.96
N LYS A 375 5.96 -71.52 -43.41
CA LYS A 375 5.34 -72.85 -43.48
C LYS A 375 5.12 -73.32 -44.91
N GLY A 376 4.66 -72.44 -45.80
CA GLY A 376 4.50 -72.76 -47.22
C GLY A 376 5.81 -73.16 -47.89
N MET A 377 6.90 -72.45 -47.59
CA MET A 377 8.24 -72.79 -48.07
C MET A 377 8.73 -74.12 -47.51
N GLU A 378 8.47 -74.44 -46.24
CA GLU A 378 8.81 -75.74 -45.66
C GLU A 378 8.10 -76.89 -46.37
N VAL A 379 6.79 -76.75 -46.63
CA VAL A 379 6.00 -77.74 -47.38
C VAL A 379 6.53 -77.92 -48.80
N LEU A 380 6.78 -76.82 -49.52
CA LEU A 380 7.35 -76.86 -50.87
C LEU A 380 8.73 -77.55 -50.87
N THR A 381 9.56 -77.24 -49.87
CA THR A 381 10.89 -77.85 -49.70
C THR A 381 10.76 -79.37 -49.51
N ALA A 382 9.83 -79.82 -48.68
CA ALA A 382 9.57 -81.24 -48.47
C ALA A 382 9.08 -81.95 -49.76
N GLN A 383 8.17 -81.31 -50.51
CA GLN A 383 7.71 -81.84 -51.80
C GLN A 383 8.84 -81.94 -52.82
N LEU A 384 9.74 -80.95 -52.88
CA LEU A 384 10.93 -81.00 -53.75
C LEU A 384 11.88 -82.13 -53.37
N GLN A 385 12.10 -82.36 -52.07
CA GLN A 385 12.89 -83.50 -51.59
C GLN A 385 12.25 -84.84 -51.98
N GLU A 386 10.91 -84.95 -51.85
CA GLU A 386 10.18 -86.15 -52.26
C GLU A 386 10.29 -86.39 -53.77
N GLN A 387 10.11 -85.35 -54.59
CA GLN A 387 10.31 -85.44 -56.04
C GLN A 387 11.74 -85.85 -56.40
N ALA A 388 12.75 -85.28 -55.75
CA ALA A 388 14.14 -85.66 -55.95
C ALA A 388 14.37 -87.15 -55.64
N ALA A 389 13.77 -87.67 -54.56
CA ALA A 389 13.84 -89.08 -54.20
C ALA A 389 13.10 -89.98 -55.23
N GLN A 390 11.94 -89.56 -55.73
CA GLN A 390 11.23 -90.27 -56.79
C GLN A 390 12.06 -90.32 -58.08
N ILE A 391 12.69 -89.22 -58.48
CA ILE A 391 13.60 -89.17 -59.64
C ILE A 391 14.76 -90.14 -59.46
N GLN A 392 15.42 -90.17 -58.28
CA GLN A 392 16.47 -91.16 -58.00
C GLN A 392 15.97 -92.60 -58.12
N LYS A 393 14.75 -92.89 -57.63
CA LYS A 393 14.15 -94.23 -57.74
C LYS A 393 13.86 -94.62 -59.19
N VAL A 394 13.39 -93.69 -60.01
CA VAL A 394 13.19 -93.89 -61.45
C VAL A 394 14.54 -94.12 -62.16
N ASN A 395 15.57 -93.35 -61.83
CA ASN A 395 16.92 -93.56 -62.35
C ASN A 395 17.48 -94.94 -61.98
N ALA A 396 17.31 -95.39 -60.73
CA ALA A 396 17.72 -96.73 -60.30
C ALA A 396 16.94 -97.84 -61.04
N GLN A 397 15.64 -97.64 -61.31
CA GLN A 397 14.85 -98.58 -62.12
C GLN A 397 15.28 -98.60 -63.59
N LEU A 398 15.73 -97.47 -64.13
CA LEU A 398 16.31 -97.37 -65.47
C LEU A 398 17.67 -98.07 -65.56
N GLU A 399 18.51 -97.97 -64.52
CA GLU A 399 19.77 -98.73 -64.44
C GLU A 399 19.54 -100.24 -64.35
N VAL A 400 18.52 -100.70 -63.59
CA VAL A 400 18.13 -102.12 -63.53
C VAL A 400 17.50 -102.63 -64.84
N LYS A 401 16.95 -101.74 -65.66
CA LYS A 401 16.40 -102.05 -66.99
C LYS A 401 17.40 -101.86 -68.13
N GLN A 402 18.68 -101.56 -67.87
CA GLN A 402 19.69 -101.71 -68.89
C GLN A 402 19.76 -103.20 -69.30
N PRO A 403 19.50 -103.54 -70.57
CA PRO A 403 19.71 -104.90 -71.02
C PRO A 403 21.19 -105.25 -70.86
N ALA A 404 21.48 -106.44 -70.35
CA ALA A 404 22.82 -106.99 -70.41
C ALA A 404 23.34 -106.87 -71.86
N SER A 405 24.48 -106.23 -72.05
CA SER A 405 25.15 -106.17 -73.35
C SER A 405 25.36 -107.60 -73.87
N GLN A 406 24.52 -108.00 -74.84
CA GLN A 406 24.71 -109.21 -75.63
C GLN A 406 25.76 -108.93 -76.73
N VAL A 407 26.98 -109.36 -76.41
CA VAL A 407 27.97 -110.08 -77.24
C VAL A 407 28.12 -109.71 -78.72
N VAL A 408 29.37 -109.43 -79.15
CA VAL A 408 29.93 -110.06 -80.36
C VAL A 408 31.35 -110.56 -80.08
N LEU A 409 31.47 -111.88 -79.93
CA LEU A 409 32.68 -112.64 -80.18
C LEU A 409 32.98 -112.56 -81.68
N ASN A 410 34.12 -111.98 -82.04
CA ASN A 410 34.84 -112.37 -83.24
C ASN A 410 36.14 -113.05 -82.77
N ASN A 411 36.25 -114.36 -82.99
CA ASN A 411 37.51 -115.09 -83.11
C ASN A 411 37.67 -115.43 -84.60
N PRO A 412 38.88 -115.65 -85.16
CA PRO A 412 40.23 -115.58 -84.58
C PRO A 412 41.08 -114.41 -85.08
#